data_AF-A0A0S2KDC3-F1
#
_entry.id   AF-A0A0S2KDC3-F1
#
_cell.length_a   1.000
_cell.length_b   1.000
_cell.length_c   1.000
_cell.angle_alpha   90.00
_cell.angle_beta   90.00
_cell.angle_gamma   90.00
#
_symmetry.space_group_name_H-M   'P 1'
#
loop_
_entity.id
_entity.type
_entity.pdbx_description
1 polymer ?
#
loop_
_entity_poly.entity_id
_entity_poly.type
_entity_poly.pdbx_seq_one_letter_code
_entity_poly.pdbx_strand_id
1 'polypeptide(L)' 'MTIQFSSLSEFLQMGNYTFHVWMVYLLFTIFITYNLLAPRLQRRQFIREQKRRAARDAELAARQDNRSQS' A
#
# COMPACT_ATOMS: atom_id res chain seq x y z
N MET A 1 -1.64 -47.21 -11.04
CA MET A 1 -1.11 -45.84 -11.06
C MET A 1 -1.86 -45.03 -10.03
N THR A 2 -1.22 -44.60 -8.95
CA THR A 2 -1.77 -43.61 -8.02
C THR A 2 -0.74 -42.49 -7.93
N ILE A 3 -1.12 -41.30 -8.38
CA ILE A 3 -0.32 -40.11 -8.14
C ILE A 3 -0.66 -39.68 -6.71
N GLN A 4 0.16 -40.12 -5.74
CA GLN A 4 0.07 -39.72 -4.34
C GLN A 4 0.70 -38.34 -4.19
N PHE A 5 -0.10 -37.28 -4.23
CA PHE A 5 0.28 -36.00 -3.66
C PHE A 5 -0.22 -35.98 -2.22
N SER A 6 0.43 -36.72 -1.33
CA SER A 6 -0.07 -36.96 0.02
C SER A 6 0.28 -35.84 1.00
N SER A 7 1.18 -34.91 0.63
CA SER A 7 1.61 -33.87 1.56
C SER A 7 2.29 -32.65 0.90
N LEU A 8 2.12 -31.47 1.51
CA LEU A 8 2.93 -30.27 1.25
C LEU A 8 4.42 -30.52 1.51
N SER A 9 4.75 -31.47 2.40
CA SER A 9 6.13 -31.88 2.70
C SER A 9 6.83 -32.53 1.51
N GLU A 10 6.17 -33.37 0.69
CA GLU A 10 6.78 -33.95 -0.52
C GLU A 10 7.06 -32.89 -1.59
N PHE A 11 6.18 -31.89 -1.74
CA PHE A 11 6.42 -30.73 -2.59
C PHE A 11 7.61 -29.88 -2.13
N LEU A 12 7.85 -29.79 -0.82
CA LEU A 12 9.02 -29.11 -0.26
C LEU A 12 10.29 -29.99 -0.32
N GLN A 13 10.15 -31.32 -0.29
CA GLN A 13 11.25 -32.27 -0.36
C GLN A 13 11.80 -32.50 -1.78
N MET A 14 11.05 -32.16 -2.84
CA MET A 14 11.63 -31.90 -4.17
C MET A 14 12.37 -30.54 -4.20
N GLY A 15 13.19 -30.29 -3.17
CA GLY A 15 13.58 -28.96 -2.70
C GLY A 15 14.34 -28.08 -3.69
N ASN A 16 14.84 -28.63 -4.80
CA ASN A 16 15.53 -27.83 -5.80
C ASN A 16 14.56 -27.08 -6.73
N TYR A 17 13.41 -27.66 -7.09
CA TYR A 17 12.47 -27.05 -8.03
C TYR A 17 11.55 -26.02 -7.35
N THR A 18 11.13 -26.33 -6.13
CA THR A 18 10.21 -25.50 -5.35
C THR A 18 10.86 -24.18 -4.94
N PHE A 19 12.18 -24.18 -4.68
CA PHE A 19 12.94 -22.98 -4.35
C PHE A 19 12.85 -21.89 -5.43
N HIS A 20 12.89 -22.27 -6.71
CA HIS A 20 12.79 -21.33 -7.83
C HIS A 20 11.44 -20.60 -7.83
N VAL A 21 10.36 -21.34 -7.56
CA VAL A 21 9.00 -20.81 -7.49
C VAL A 21 8.87 -19.83 -6.32
N TRP A 22 9.42 -20.17 -5.15
CA TRP A 22 9.45 -19.27 -4.00
C TRP A 22 10.22 -17.98 -4.27
N MET A 23 11.32 -18.02 -5.02
CA MET A 23 12.07 -16.81 -5.38
C MET A 23 11.28 -15.87 -6.29
N VAL A 24 10.55 -16.40 -7.26
CA VAL A 24 9.65 -15.59 -8.11
C VAL A 24 8.53 -14.97 -7.27
N TYR A 25 7.91 -15.74 -6.37
CA TYR A 25 6.89 -15.20 -5.46
C TYR A 25 7.46 -14.15 -4.50
N LEU A 26 8.68 -14.34 -3.99
CA LEU A 26 9.35 -13.39 -3.11
C LEU A 26 9.61 -12.07 -3.84
N LEU A 27 10.21 -12.13 -5.03
CA LEU A 27 10.46 -10.97 -5.90
C LEU A 27 9.16 -10.25 -6.25
N PHE A 28 8.13 -10.99 -6.65
CA PHE A 28 6.82 -10.43 -6.99
C PHE A 28 6.16 -9.74 -5.78
N THR A 29 6.22 -10.36 -4.60
CA THR A 29 5.69 -9.80 -3.36
C THR A 29 6.44 -8.53 -2.97
N ILE A 30 7.77 -8.49 -3.10
CA ILE A 30 8.58 -7.29 -2.87
C ILE A 30 8.18 -6.18 -3.83
N PHE A 31 8.04 -6.47 -5.12
CA PHE A 31 7.62 -5.50 -6.12
C PHE A 31 6.24 -4.92 -5.82
N ILE A 32 5.25 -5.76 -5.52
CA ILE A 32 3.90 -5.30 -5.15
C ILE A 32 3.96 -4.47 -3.88
N THR A 33 4.67 -4.94 -2.86
CA THR A 33 4.78 -4.23 -1.57
C THR A 33 5.39 -2.85 -1.78
N TYR A 34 6.50 -2.77 -2.51
CA TYR A 34 7.15 -1.50 -2.85
C TYR A 34 6.23 -0.58 -3.65
N ASN A 35 5.58 -1.12 -4.69
CA ASN A 35 4.65 -0.37 -5.53
C ASN A 35 3.41 0.10 -4.76
N LEU A 36 2.98 -0.61 -3.70
CA LEU A 36 1.87 -0.22 -2.85
C LEU A 36 2.27 0.77 -1.75
N LEU A 37 3.53 0.73 -1.29
CA LEU A 37 4.08 1.68 -0.31
C LEU A 37 4.26 3.07 -0.92
N ALA A 38 4.73 3.17 -2.17
CA ALA A 38 4.91 4.43 -2.89
C ALA A 38 3.65 5.34 -2.92
N PRO A 39 2.47 4.87 -3.39
CA PRO A 39 1.24 5.67 -3.41
C PRO A 39 0.69 5.92 -2.00
N ARG A 40 0.93 5.03 -1.03
CA ARG A 40 0.57 5.27 0.37
C ARG A 40 1.36 6.43 0.97
N LEU A 41 2.64 6.55 0.63
CA LEU A 41 3.48 7.66 1.10
C LEU A 41 3.12 8.98 0.42
N GLN A 42 2.83 8.96 -0.89
CA GLN A 42 2.33 10.13 -1.63
C GLN A 42 0.96 10.61 -1.12
N ARG A 43 0.03 9.69 -0.81
CA ARG A 43 -1.27 10.05 -0.22
C ARG A 43 -1.11 10.79 1.10
N ARG A 44 -0.14 10.39 1.94
CA ARG A 44 0.14 11.09 3.21
C ARG A 44 0.63 12.52 2.97
N GLN A 45 1.47 12.73 1.96
CA GLN A 45 1.95 14.08 1.62
C GLN A 45 0.82 14.97 1.07
N PHE A 46 -0.05 14.42 0.22
CA PHE A 46 -1.19 15.15 -0.32
C PHE A 46 -2.18 15.57 0.77
N ILE A 47 -2.54 14.65 1.69
CA ILE A 47 -3.45 14.97 2.81
C ILE A 47 -2.86 16.06 3.71
N ARG A 48 -1.53 16.06 3.94
CA ARG A 48 -0.87 17.08 4.76
C ARG A 48 -0.95 18.46 4.12
N GLU A 49 -0.77 18.55 2.80
CA GLU A 49 -0.83 19.83 2.08
C GLU A 49 -2.26 20.38 2.00
N GLN A 50 -3.25 19.49 1.81
CA GLN A 50 -4.67 19.86 1.82
C GLN A 50 -5.10 20.37 3.20
N LYS A 51 -4.66 19.75 4.30
CA LYS A 51 -4.98 20.22 5.66
C LYS A 51 -4.51 21.66 5.91
N ARG A 52 -3.33 22.03 5.41
CA ARG A 52 -2.77 23.39 5.55
C ARG A 52 -3.52 24.42 4.72
N ARG A 53 -4.07 24.02 3.57
CA ARG A 53 -4.92 24.90 2.74
C ARG A 53 -6.30 25.07 3.35
N ALA A 54 -6.94 23.96 3.75
CA ALA A 54 -8.23 23.97 4.42
C ALA A 54 -8.27 24.83 5.69
N ALA A 55 -7.19 24.84 6.49
CA ALA A 55 -7.10 25.70 7.67
C ALA A 55 -7.10 27.19 7.33
N ARG A 56 -6.48 27.59 6.21
CA ARG A 56 -6.43 28.99 5.76
C ARG A 56 -7.75 29.42 5.14
N ASP A 57 -8.38 28.56 4.35
CA ASP A 57 -9.68 28.83 3.76
C ASP A 57 -10.78 28.96 4.83
N ALA A 58 -10.70 28.16 5.91
CA ALA A 58 -11.59 28.27 7.05
C ALA A 58 -11.46 29.62 7.79
N GLU A 59 -10.25 30.15 7.94
CA GLU A 59 -10.03 31.45 8.58
C GLU A 59 -10.56 32.61 7.72
N LEU A 60 -10.38 32.54 6.40
CA LEU A 60 -10.93 33.52 5.47
C LEU A 60 -12.46 33.49 5.44
N ALA A 61 -13.07 32.30 5.47
CA ALA A 61 -14.52 32.13 5.57
C ALA A 61 -15.08 32.73 6.87
N ALA A 62 -14.41 32.50 8.01
CA ALA A 62 -14.79 33.08 9.30
C ALA A 62 -14.66 34.61 9.33
N ARG A 63 -13.65 35.18 8.65
CA ARG A 63 -13.48 36.63 8.53
C ARG A 63 -14.49 37.27 7.57
N GLN A 64 -14.92 36.55 6.53
CA GLN A 64 -15.97 37.01 5.63
C GLN A 64 -17.33 37.06 6.33
N ASP A 65 -17.67 36.02 7.10
CA ASP A 65 -18.91 35.98 7.88
C ASP A 65 -19.00 37.15 8.86
N ASN A 66 -17.93 37.40 9.63
CA ASN A 66 -17.86 38.52 10.58
C ASN A 66 -17.94 39.91 9.89
N ARG A 67 -17.43 40.05 8.66
CA ARG A 67 -17.51 41.31 7.90
C ARG A 67 -18.90 41.53 7.28
N SER A 68 -19.71 40.48 7.11
CA SER A 68 -21.07 40.57 6.58
C SER A 68 -22.16 40.77 7.64
N GLN A 69 -21.83 40.58 8.92
CA GLN A 69 -22.73 40.82 10.05
C GLN A 69 -22.52 42.19 10.72
N SER A 70 -21.50 42.96 10.32
CA SER A 70 -21.24 44.35 10.73
C SER A 70 -21.71 45.34 9.67
#